data_AF-A0A5K3G1S6-F1
#
_entry.id   AF-A0A5K3G1S6-F1
#
_cell.length_a   1.000
_cell.length_b   1.000
_cell.length_c   1.000
_cell.angle_alpha   90.00
_cell.angle_beta   90.00
_cell.angle_gamma   90.00
#
_symmetry.space_group_name_H-M   'P 1'
#
loop_
_entity.id
_entity.type
_entity.pdbx_description
1 polymer ?
#
loop_
_entity_poly.entity_id
_entity_poly.type
_entity_poly.pdbx_seq_one_letter_code
_entity_poly.pdbx_strand_id
1 'polypeptide(L)'
;MTSGSSRLSPPFESVIKDPLLLSYFTRYLHDISSDCIFRFWLELSGCINRSTCDESYQFESKGGVLSGEELKNLRDKISQLPVNDVTTIYFRYISSEAKIPVELPMELLSESLLRILENPGNIFALAPCLQFAESKLRNNLFPDFLKSQAFTNFCAEIVMNDQLTLDDVLFDETLLVYFVELLAGDPAAILLTFLLAVNAYRKEFRELMVADHDESLEERHRQLLLDATTICSNVFLFLDICRLLRRILWASNWNSTEMFSTPPAQKTNHN
;
A
#
# COMPACT_ATOMS: atom_id res chain seq x y z
N MET A 1 -0.19 9.60 -6.72
CA MET A 1 -0.99 8.48 -7.28
C MET A 1 -0.10 7.23 -7.27
N THR A 2 -0.69 6.11 -6.86
CA THR A 2 -0.08 4.96 -6.16
C THR A 2 1.05 4.25 -6.90
N SER A 3 2.08 3.86 -6.16
CA SER A 3 2.92 2.70 -6.49
C SER A 3 1.99 1.50 -6.50
N GLY A 4 1.73 0.90 -7.66
CA GLY A 4 0.79 -0.21 -7.77
C GLY A 4 1.30 -1.42 -6.98
N SER A 5 0.43 -2.00 -6.16
CA SER A 5 0.68 -3.24 -5.40
C SER A 5 -0.60 -4.04 -5.36
N SER A 6 -0.52 -5.35 -5.49
CA SER A 6 -1.67 -6.23 -5.32
C SER A 6 -2.03 -6.33 -3.83
N ARG A 7 -3.32 -6.36 -3.51
CA ARG A 7 -3.78 -6.63 -2.14
C ARG A 7 -3.57 -8.07 -1.73
N LEU A 8 -3.34 -8.98 -2.68
CA LEU A 8 -3.04 -10.39 -2.42
C LEU A 8 -1.57 -10.61 -2.03
N SER A 9 -0.71 -9.64 -2.29
CA SER A 9 0.69 -9.59 -1.87
C SER A 9 1.05 -8.23 -1.27
N PRO A 10 0.34 -7.78 -0.22
CA PRO A 10 0.42 -6.40 0.23
C PRO A 10 1.72 -6.17 1.01
N PRO A 11 2.40 -5.03 0.83
CA PRO A 11 3.42 -4.58 1.75
C PRO A 11 2.78 -4.09 3.07
N PHE A 12 3.55 -4.04 4.15
CA PHE A 12 3.04 -3.64 5.47
C PHE A 12 2.37 -2.25 5.45
N GLU A 13 2.91 -1.32 4.67
CA GLU A 13 2.43 0.05 4.55
C GLU A 13 1.03 0.14 3.91
N SER A 14 0.56 -0.93 3.27
CA SER A 14 -0.79 -1.02 2.73
C SER A 14 -1.83 -1.34 3.79
N VAL A 15 -1.44 -1.95 4.92
CA VAL A 15 -2.35 -2.31 6.02
C VAL A 15 -3.13 -1.11 6.54
N ILE A 16 -2.48 0.04 6.72
CA ILE A 16 -3.14 1.26 7.21
C ILE A 16 -3.95 2.01 6.12
N LYS A 17 -3.76 1.66 4.85
CA LYS A 17 -4.40 2.33 3.70
C LYS A 17 -5.66 1.60 3.23
N ASP A 18 -5.70 0.29 3.39
CA ASP A 18 -6.83 -0.55 3.02
C ASP A 18 -7.67 -0.89 4.27
N PRO A 19 -8.90 -0.34 4.41
CA PRO A 19 -9.76 -0.58 5.57
C PRO A 19 -10.11 -2.06 5.77
N LEU A 20 -10.24 -2.82 4.69
CA LEU A 20 -10.56 -4.24 4.78
C LEU A 20 -9.36 -5.02 5.31
N LEU A 21 -8.18 -4.81 4.73
CA LEU A 21 -6.93 -5.44 5.20
C LEU A 21 -6.64 -5.07 6.67
N LEU A 22 -6.86 -3.80 7.04
CA LEU A 22 -6.73 -3.33 8.41
C LEU A 22 -7.65 -4.11 9.37
N SER A 23 -8.90 -4.34 8.99
CA SER A 23 -9.86 -5.06 9.82
C SER A 23 -9.45 -6.50 10.10
N TYR A 24 -8.93 -7.20 9.08
CA TYR A 24 -8.40 -8.56 9.22
C TYR A 24 -7.12 -8.59 10.04
N PHE A 25 -6.20 -7.66 9.80
CA PHE A 25 -4.94 -7.59 10.54
C PHE A 25 -5.16 -7.26 12.02
N THR A 26 -6.00 -6.27 12.33
CA THR A 26 -6.32 -5.91 13.72
C THR A 26 -7.05 -7.04 14.45
N ARG A 27 -7.95 -7.77 13.77
CA ARG A 27 -8.59 -8.96 14.34
C ARG A 27 -7.58 -10.07 14.62
N TYR A 28 -6.69 -10.36 13.67
CA TYR A 28 -5.62 -11.32 13.86
C TYR A 28 -4.75 -10.97 15.08
N LEU A 29 -4.33 -9.72 15.19
CA LEU A 29 -3.52 -9.26 16.33
C LEU A 29 -4.27 -9.39 17.66
N HIS A 30 -5.57 -9.13 17.69
CA HIS A 30 -6.40 -9.34 18.88
C HIS A 30 -6.45 -10.83 19.26
N ASP A 31 -6.61 -11.73 18.29
CA ASP A 31 -6.69 -13.17 18.53
C ASP A 31 -5.37 -13.74 19.08
N ILE A 32 -4.23 -13.17 18.71
CA ILE A 32 -2.91 -13.53 19.28
C ILE A 32 -2.48 -12.64 20.47
N SER A 33 -3.41 -11.84 21.03
CA SER A 33 -3.16 -10.94 22.17
C SER A 33 -1.99 -9.96 21.96
N SER A 34 -1.75 -9.54 20.72
CA SER A 34 -0.67 -8.64 20.31
C SER A 34 -1.19 -7.33 19.72
N ASP A 35 -2.45 -6.95 19.95
CA ASP A 35 -3.00 -5.69 19.44
C ASP A 35 -2.42 -4.45 20.15
N CYS A 36 -1.87 -4.63 21.37
CA CYS A 36 -1.24 -3.55 22.14
C CYS A 36 -0.08 -2.88 21.39
N ILE A 37 0.79 -3.66 20.72
CA ILE A 37 1.96 -3.12 19.99
C ILE A 37 1.53 -2.29 18.78
N PHE A 38 0.46 -2.70 18.09
CA PHE A 38 -0.07 -1.97 16.94
C PHE A 38 -0.73 -0.66 17.36
N ARG A 39 -1.54 -0.69 18.43
CA ARG A 39 -2.12 0.52 19.02
C ARG A 39 -1.06 1.50 19.48
N PHE A 40 -0.02 0.99 20.15
CA PHE A 40 1.12 1.78 20.61
C PHE A 40 1.86 2.44 19.45
N TRP A 41 2.21 1.68 18.41
CA TRP A 41 2.86 2.20 17.21
C TRP A 41 2.01 3.28 16.52
N LEU A 42 0.70 3.05 16.37
CA LEU A 42 -0.21 4.00 15.72
C LEU A 42 -0.34 5.31 16.50
N GLU A 43 -0.46 5.23 17.83
CA GLU A 43 -0.58 6.44 18.67
C GLU A 43 0.73 7.22 18.72
N LEU A 44 1.86 6.53 18.94
CA LEU A 44 3.17 7.15 19.05
C LEU A 44 3.62 7.77 17.72
N SER A 45 3.44 7.07 16.59
CA SER A 45 3.71 7.65 15.27
C SER A 45 2.82 8.87 15.01
N GLY A 46 1.55 8.82 15.41
CA GLY A 46 0.63 9.95 15.34
C GLY A 46 1.11 11.15 16.16
N CYS A 47 1.59 10.94 17.38
CA CYS A 47 2.14 12.01 18.22
C CYS A 47 3.42 12.60 17.62
N ILE A 48 4.35 11.77 17.14
CA ILE A 48 5.58 12.22 16.48
C ILE A 48 5.27 13.05 15.24
N ASN A 49 4.35 12.60 14.38
CA ASN A 49 3.96 13.31 13.16
C ASN A 49 3.29 14.67 13.43
N ARG A 50 2.67 14.85 14.60
CA ARG A 50 2.06 16.13 15.02
C ARG A 50 3.01 17.02 15.82
N SER A 51 4.15 16.47 16.24
CA SER A 51 5.08 17.15 17.13
C SER A 51 5.74 18.34 16.45
N THR A 52 5.90 19.43 17.20
CA THR A 52 6.75 20.56 16.83
C THR A 52 8.11 20.51 17.52
N CYS A 53 8.42 19.42 18.23
CA CYS A 53 9.69 19.28 18.94
C CYS A 53 10.84 19.14 17.95
N ASP A 54 12.04 19.51 18.39
CA ASP A 54 13.25 19.38 17.59
C ASP A 54 13.71 17.90 17.55
N GLU A 55 13.64 17.32 16.35
CA GLU A 55 14.14 15.96 16.07
C GLU A 55 15.67 15.88 16.13
N SER A 56 16.36 17.01 15.97
CA SER A 56 17.84 17.07 16.01
C SER A 56 18.43 17.01 17.42
N TYR A 57 17.58 17.07 18.46
CA TYR A 57 18.01 16.95 19.85
C TYR A 57 18.72 15.60 20.08
N GLN A 58 20.01 15.66 20.43
CA GLN A 58 20.81 14.48 20.72
C GLN A 58 20.63 14.08 22.18
N PHE A 59 20.01 12.93 22.41
CA PHE A 59 19.91 12.35 23.75
C PHE A 59 21.27 11.78 24.17
N GLU A 60 21.78 12.25 25.31
CA GLU A 60 23.06 11.78 25.85
C GLU A 60 22.92 10.41 26.56
N SER A 61 21.71 10.11 27.01
CA SER A 61 21.37 8.86 27.72
C SER A 61 21.50 7.63 26.81
N LYS A 62 22.53 6.80 27.04
CA LYS A 62 22.68 5.47 26.40
C LYS A 62 22.19 4.36 27.32
N GLY A 63 21.43 3.42 26.75
CA GLY A 63 20.88 2.27 27.47
C GLY A 63 21.94 1.39 28.13
N GLY A 64 21.79 1.16 29.42
CA GLY A 64 22.47 0.13 30.19
C GLY A 64 21.46 -0.69 31.00
N VAL A 65 21.84 -1.89 31.42
CA VAL A 65 21.00 -2.70 32.32
C VAL A 65 21.01 -2.05 33.69
N LEU A 66 19.89 -1.41 34.05
CA LEU A 66 19.68 -0.80 35.35
C LEU A 66 19.13 -1.82 36.35
N SER A 67 19.46 -1.65 37.62
CA SER A 67 18.87 -2.42 38.71
C SER A 67 17.38 -2.08 38.90
N GLY A 68 16.65 -2.98 39.55
CA GLY A 68 15.22 -2.78 39.83
C GLY A 68 14.93 -1.52 40.67
N GLU A 69 15.83 -1.15 41.59
CA GLU A 69 15.70 0.05 42.42
C GLU A 69 15.89 1.34 41.61
N GLU A 70 16.88 1.38 40.72
CA GLU A 70 17.10 2.51 39.82
C GLU A 70 15.91 2.73 38.90
N LEU A 71 15.38 1.65 38.31
CA LEU A 71 14.18 1.71 37.47
C LEU A 71 12.99 2.26 38.23
N LYS A 72 12.77 1.82 39.48
CA LYS A 72 11.69 2.32 40.32
C LYS A 72 11.85 3.82 40.57
N ASN A 73 13.04 4.28 40.92
CA ASN A 73 13.33 5.70 41.13
C ASN A 73 13.07 6.55 39.87
N LEU A 74 13.38 6.04 38.67
CA LEU A 74 13.08 6.72 37.42
C LEU A 74 11.57 6.82 37.18
N ARG A 75 10.83 5.72 37.41
CA ARG A 75 9.35 5.71 37.29
C ARG A 75 8.69 6.69 38.25
N ASP A 76 9.17 6.75 39.50
CA ASP A 76 8.67 7.68 40.51
C ASP A 76 8.91 9.14 40.07
N LYS A 77 10.06 9.46 39.48
CA LYS A 77 10.32 10.80 38.92
C LYS A 77 9.41 11.12 37.73
N ILE A 78 9.20 10.16 36.81
CA ILE A 78 8.29 10.33 35.67
C ILE A 78 6.85 10.53 36.14
N SER A 79 6.45 9.90 37.25
CA SER A 79 5.11 10.06 37.84
C SER A 79 4.76 11.50 38.22
N GLN A 80 5.78 12.33 38.47
CA GLN A 80 5.64 13.74 38.88
C GLN A 80 5.70 14.72 37.70
N LEU A 81 5.94 14.23 36.48
CA LEU A 81 6.03 15.09 35.29
C LEU A 81 4.64 15.58 34.85
N PRO A 82 4.57 16.77 34.23
CA PRO A 82 3.32 17.29 33.69
C PRO A 82 2.77 16.40 32.57
N VAL A 83 1.44 16.47 32.38
CA VAL A 83 0.77 15.76 31.29
C VAL A 83 1.16 16.38 29.96
N ASN A 84 1.73 15.56 29.07
CA ASN A 84 2.05 15.89 27.68
C ASN A 84 1.99 14.59 26.85
N ASP A 85 2.36 14.66 25.56
CA ASP A 85 2.33 13.48 24.69
C ASP A 85 3.24 12.34 25.20
N VAL A 86 4.43 12.68 25.73
CA VAL A 86 5.41 11.71 26.25
C VAL A 86 4.84 10.96 27.46
N THR A 87 4.37 11.70 28.46
CA THR A 87 3.82 11.11 29.68
C THR A 87 2.51 10.38 29.41
N THR A 88 1.69 10.86 28.48
CA THR A 88 0.47 10.17 28.04
C THR A 88 0.77 8.80 27.43
N ILE A 89 1.73 8.72 26.50
CA ILE A 89 2.17 7.44 25.92
C ILE A 89 2.78 6.53 27.00
N TYR A 90 3.64 7.08 27.86
CA TYR A 90 4.25 6.34 28.96
C TYR A 90 3.21 5.67 29.87
N PHE A 91 2.25 6.43 30.41
CA PHE A 91 1.26 5.88 31.34
C PHE A 91 0.31 4.89 30.68
N ARG A 92 0.03 5.05 29.38
CA ARG A 92 -0.88 4.17 28.66
C ARG A 92 -0.26 2.82 28.30
N TYR A 93 1.03 2.79 27.96
CA TYR A 93 1.69 1.63 27.35
C TYR A 93 2.94 1.10 28.06
N ILE A 94 3.68 1.92 28.82
CA ILE A 94 5.03 1.59 29.34
C ILE A 94 5.06 1.52 30.87
N SER A 95 4.19 2.27 31.55
CA SER A 95 4.06 2.24 33.00
C SER A 95 3.78 0.83 33.52
N SER A 96 4.22 0.53 34.74
CA SER A 96 3.87 -0.71 35.43
C SER A 96 2.36 -0.84 35.69
N GLU A 97 1.63 0.28 35.64
CA GLU A 97 0.18 0.35 35.81
C GLU A 97 -0.56 0.52 34.48
N ALA A 98 0.14 0.36 33.34
CA ALA A 98 -0.46 0.49 32.02
C ALA A 98 -1.59 -0.53 31.83
N LYS A 99 -2.76 -0.05 31.40
CA LYS A 99 -3.91 -0.91 31.08
C LYS A 99 -3.70 -1.72 29.80
N ILE A 100 -2.84 -1.22 28.92
CA ILE A 100 -2.53 -1.83 27.62
C ILE A 100 -0.99 -1.92 27.53
N PRO A 101 -0.34 -2.74 28.36
CA PRO A 101 1.11 -2.75 28.45
C PRO A 101 1.74 -3.30 27.16
N VAL A 102 2.82 -2.66 26.74
CA VAL A 102 3.68 -3.16 25.66
C VAL A 102 4.92 -3.79 26.26
N GLU A 103 5.20 -5.02 25.85
CA GLU A 103 6.43 -5.71 26.23
C GLU A 103 7.62 -5.11 25.49
N LEU A 104 8.49 -4.41 26.24
CA LEU A 104 9.73 -3.83 25.75
C LEU A 104 10.93 -4.60 26.33
N PRO A 105 12.01 -4.79 25.55
CA PRO A 105 13.30 -5.24 26.09
C PRO A 105 13.77 -4.33 27.24
N MET A 106 14.45 -4.91 28.22
CA MET A 106 14.81 -4.20 29.45
C MET A 106 15.74 -3.02 29.17
N GLU A 107 16.67 -3.18 28.24
CA GLU A 107 17.62 -2.16 27.80
C GLU A 107 16.91 -0.99 27.12
N LEU A 108 15.90 -1.30 26.30
CA LEU A 108 15.10 -0.28 25.62
C LEU A 108 14.23 0.50 26.60
N LEU A 109 13.67 -0.21 27.58
CA LEU A 109 12.87 0.42 28.64
C LEU A 109 13.74 1.34 29.49
N SER A 110 14.91 0.88 29.96
CA SER A 110 15.81 1.72 30.77
C SER A 110 16.25 2.98 30.02
N GLU A 111 16.65 2.83 28.75
CA GLU A 111 17.00 3.94 27.87
C GLU A 111 15.86 4.94 27.73
N SER A 112 14.64 4.45 27.49
CA SER A 112 13.47 5.30 27.29
C SER A 112 13.13 6.10 28.55
N LEU A 113 13.22 5.52 29.74
CA LEU A 113 12.98 6.26 30.99
C LEU A 113 14.00 7.38 31.20
N LEU A 114 15.27 7.13 30.88
CA LEU A 114 16.32 8.14 30.99
C LEU A 114 16.07 9.29 30.00
N ARG A 115 15.75 8.99 28.74
CA ARG A 115 15.45 10.00 27.71
C ARG A 115 14.22 10.84 28.08
N ILE A 116 13.18 10.24 28.66
CA ILE A 116 12.00 10.99 29.15
C ILE A 116 12.42 11.98 30.24
N LEU A 117 13.27 11.59 31.19
CA LEU A 117 13.70 12.52 32.24
C LEU A 117 14.68 13.59 31.75
N GLU A 118 15.48 13.28 30.74
CA GLU A 118 16.41 14.21 30.11
C GLU A 118 15.66 15.36 29.41
N ASN A 119 14.61 15.04 28.65
CA ASN A 119 13.77 16.04 27.98
C ASN A 119 12.29 15.61 27.97
N PRO A 120 11.52 15.87 29.05
CA PRO A 120 10.19 15.32 29.25
C PRO A 120 9.14 15.88 28.28
N GLY A 121 9.41 16.99 27.61
CA GLY A 121 8.52 17.57 26.60
C GLY A 121 8.75 17.03 25.19
N ASN A 122 9.86 16.32 24.95
CA ASN A 122 10.25 15.89 23.61
C ASN A 122 9.81 14.44 23.32
N ILE A 123 8.81 14.28 22.46
CA ILE A 123 8.28 12.96 22.05
C ILE A 123 9.32 12.06 21.36
N PHE A 124 10.39 12.62 20.81
CA PHE A 124 11.50 11.86 20.25
C PHE A 124 12.30 11.08 21.32
N ALA A 125 12.06 11.34 22.61
CA ALA A 125 12.54 10.48 23.70
C ALA A 125 12.07 9.02 23.55
N LEU A 126 10.91 8.80 22.89
CA LEU A 126 10.32 7.48 22.63
C LEU A 126 10.59 6.95 21.21
N ALA A 127 11.40 7.63 20.39
CA ALA A 127 11.72 7.19 19.04
C ALA A 127 12.30 5.75 18.97
N PRO A 128 13.19 5.32 19.90
CA PRO A 128 13.64 3.92 19.94
C PRO A 128 12.49 2.92 20.15
N CYS A 129 11.48 3.26 20.95
CA CYS A 129 10.30 2.42 21.13
C CYS A 129 9.44 2.34 19.87
N LEU A 130 9.31 3.45 19.13
CA LEU A 130 8.60 3.46 17.85
C LEU A 130 9.27 2.50 16.86
N GLN A 131 10.60 2.61 16.71
CA GLN A 131 11.38 1.75 15.81
C GLN A 131 11.27 0.28 16.21
N PHE A 132 11.32 -0.02 17.51
CA PHE A 132 11.10 -1.38 18.01
C PHE A 132 9.71 -1.91 17.61
N ALA A 133 8.66 -1.14 17.88
CA ALA A 133 7.28 -1.53 17.58
C ALA A 133 7.07 -1.74 16.08
N GLU A 134 7.59 -0.85 15.25
CA GLU A 134 7.55 -0.97 13.80
C GLU A 134 8.28 -2.22 13.31
N SER A 135 9.49 -2.49 13.84
CA SER A 135 10.23 -3.71 13.46
C SER A 135 9.49 -4.99 13.88
N LYS A 136 8.87 -5.00 15.07
CA LYS A 136 8.10 -6.15 15.55
C LYS A 136 6.85 -6.38 14.70
N LEU A 137 6.17 -5.31 14.28
CA LEU A 137 5.02 -5.38 13.39
C LEU A 137 5.44 -5.87 12.00
N ARG A 138 6.44 -5.22 11.39
CA ARG A 138 6.84 -5.44 9.99
C ARG A 138 7.59 -6.75 9.77
N ASN A 139 8.46 -7.14 10.69
CA ASN A 139 9.37 -8.27 10.49
C ASN A 139 8.89 -9.56 11.16
N ASN A 140 7.97 -9.49 12.13
CA ASN A 140 7.48 -10.66 12.85
C ASN A 140 5.97 -10.86 12.64
N LEU A 141 5.15 -9.91 13.13
CA LEU A 141 3.70 -10.10 13.19
C LEU A 141 3.03 -10.07 11.81
N PHE A 142 3.48 -9.21 10.91
CA PHE A 142 2.90 -9.08 9.57
C PHE A 142 3.24 -10.30 8.68
N PRO A 143 4.48 -10.80 8.61
CA PRO A 143 4.78 -12.06 7.92
C PRO A 143 3.99 -13.26 8.45
N ASP A 144 3.76 -13.33 9.76
CA ASP A 144 2.96 -14.38 10.36
C ASP A 144 1.46 -14.23 10.02
N PHE A 145 0.96 -13.00 9.97
CA PHE A 145 -0.38 -12.71 9.46
C PHE A 145 -0.56 -13.18 8.01
N LEU A 146 0.39 -12.91 7.11
CA LEU A 146 0.33 -13.34 5.70
C LEU A 146 0.27 -14.87 5.53
N LYS A 147 0.73 -15.63 6.53
CA LYS A 147 0.65 -17.10 6.56
C LYS A 147 -0.59 -17.62 7.29
N SER A 148 -1.36 -16.74 7.91
CA SER A 148 -2.47 -17.10 8.80
C SER A 148 -3.77 -17.36 8.02
N GLN A 149 -4.69 -18.09 8.66
CA GLN A 149 -6.04 -18.27 8.12
C GLN A 149 -6.80 -16.93 7.97
N ALA A 150 -6.48 -15.93 8.79
CA ALA A 150 -7.11 -14.62 8.68
C ALA A 150 -6.79 -13.96 7.33
N PHE A 151 -5.53 -14.05 6.87
CA PHE A 151 -5.15 -13.53 5.56
C PHE A 151 -5.72 -14.38 4.41
N THR A 152 -5.76 -15.71 4.56
CA THR A 152 -6.46 -16.58 3.59
C THR A 152 -7.93 -16.19 3.42
N ASN A 153 -8.62 -15.90 4.53
CA ASN A 153 -10.02 -15.46 4.51
C ASN A 153 -10.18 -14.08 3.85
N PHE A 154 -9.25 -13.16 4.10
CA PHE A 154 -9.20 -11.87 3.42
C PHE A 154 -9.04 -12.03 1.89
N CYS A 155 -8.11 -12.88 1.44
CA CYS A 155 -7.93 -13.17 0.01
C CYS A 155 -9.21 -13.80 -0.60
N ALA A 156 -9.83 -14.73 0.13
CA ALA A 156 -11.10 -15.32 -0.30
C ALA A 156 -12.22 -14.26 -0.40
N GLU A 157 -12.28 -13.31 0.54
CA GLU A 157 -13.26 -12.21 0.50
C GLU A 157 -13.05 -11.33 -0.75
N ILE A 158 -11.80 -11.02 -1.10
CA ILE A 158 -11.50 -10.25 -2.31
C ILE A 158 -11.99 -10.99 -3.57
N VAL A 159 -11.67 -12.28 -3.67
CA VAL A 159 -11.94 -13.09 -4.87
C VAL A 159 -13.43 -13.42 -5.00
N MET A 160 -14.10 -13.77 -3.90
CA MET A 160 -15.47 -14.30 -3.93
C MET A 160 -16.55 -13.21 -3.96
N ASN A 161 -16.26 -11.99 -3.51
CA ASN A 161 -17.23 -10.90 -3.44
C ASN A 161 -17.05 -9.86 -4.56
N ASP A 162 -16.52 -10.28 -5.72
CA ASP A 162 -16.27 -9.43 -6.89
C ASP A 162 -15.50 -8.15 -6.57
N GLN A 163 -14.61 -8.19 -5.57
CA GLN A 163 -13.78 -7.04 -5.18
C GLN A 163 -12.44 -7.02 -5.92
N LEU A 164 -12.15 -8.02 -6.75
CA LEU A 164 -10.90 -8.12 -7.50
C LEU A 164 -10.73 -6.88 -8.42
N THR A 165 -9.61 -6.18 -8.27
CA THR A 165 -9.28 -5.02 -9.11
C THR A 165 -8.25 -5.40 -10.15
N LEU A 166 -8.13 -4.56 -11.19
CA LEU A 166 -7.08 -4.72 -12.19
C LEU A 166 -5.68 -4.65 -11.57
N ASP A 167 -5.47 -3.83 -10.52
CA ASP A 167 -4.19 -3.78 -9.81
C ASP A 167 -3.86 -5.11 -9.12
N ASP A 168 -4.87 -5.81 -8.56
CA ASP A 168 -4.64 -7.12 -7.94
C ASP A 168 -4.20 -8.16 -8.97
N VAL A 169 -4.71 -8.07 -10.20
CA VAL A 169 -4.33 -8.95 -11.32
C VAL A 169 -2.96 -8.58 -11.87
N LEU A 170 -2.69 -7.30 -12.10
CA LEU A 170 -1.46 -6.84 -12.74
C LEU A 170 -0.21 -6.99 -11.84
N PHE A 171 -0.39 -6.95 -10.52
CA PHE A 171 0.71 -6.98 -9.55
C PHE A 171 0.76 -8.29 -8.75
N ASP A 172 -0.05 -9.29 -9.10
CA ASP A 172 0.08 -10.66 -8.63
C ASP A 172 0.55 -11.55 -9.78
N GLU A 173 1.71 -12.19 -9.64
CA GLU A 173 2.32 -13.00 -10.71
C GLU A 173 1.42 -14.16 -11.15
N THR A 174 0.70 -14.76 -10.20
CA THR A 174 -0.14 -15.93 -10.47
C THR A 174 -1.40 -15.52 -11.21
N LEU A 175 -2.09 -14.47 -10.74
CA LEU A 175 -3.28 -13.95 -11.41
C LEU A 175 -2.97 -13.35 -12.77
N LEU A 176 -1.81 -12.69 -12.92
CA LEU A 176 -1.40 -12.13 -14.21
C LEU A 176 -1.25 -13.23 -15.27
N VAL A 177 -0.62 -14.37 -14.91
CA VAL A 177 -0.48 -15.52 -15.80
C VAL A 177 -1.86 -16.03 -16.23
N TYR A 178 -2.77 -16.25 -15.28
CA TYR A 178 -4.12 -16.70 -15.60
C TYR A 178 -4.89 -15.69 -16.47
N PHE A 179 -4.70 -14.40 -16.25
CA PHE A 179 -5.36 -13.35 -17.02
C PHE A 179 -4.80 -13.22 -18.45
N VAL A 180 -3.49 -13.39 -18.63
CA VAL A 180 -2.85 -13.47 -19.95
C VAL A 180 -3.36 -14.70 -20.72
N GLU A 181 -3.46 -15.85 -20.05
CA GLU A 181 -4.01 -17.07 -20.66
C GLU A 181 -5.49 -16.91 -21.03
N LEU A 182 -6.30 -16.26 -20.18
CA LEU A 182 -7.70 -15.98 -20.46
C LEU A 182 -7.89 -15.10 -21.71
N LEU A 183 -6.98 -14.14 -21.91
CA LEU A 183 -7.00 -13.24 -23.06
C LEU A 183 -6.27 -13.83 -24.28
N ALA A 184 -5.80 -15.07 -24.23
CA ALA A 184 -5.10 -15.69 -25.35
C ALA A 184 -6.06 -15.83 -26.54
N GLY A 185 -5.82 -15.02 -27.58
CA GLY A 185 -6.66 -14.95 -28.77
C GLY A 185 -7.78 -13.89 -28.70
N ASP A 186 -7.92 -13.18 -27.57
CA ASP A 186 -8.82 -12.03 -27.48
C ASP A 186 -8.12 -10.77 -28.04
N PRO A 187 -8.76 -10.01 -28.95
CA PRO A 187 -8.25 -8.71 -29.40
C PRO A 187 -7.89 -7.76 -28.23
N ALA A 188 -8.59 -7.83 -27.09
CA ALA A 188 -8.32 -7.02 -25.91
C ALA A 188 -6.96 -7.28 -25.25
N ALA A 189 -6.28 -8.39 -25.57
CA ALA A 189 -4.93 -8.69 -25.08
C ALA A 189 -3.93 -7.55 -25.36
N ILE A 190 -4.12 -6.78 -26.44
CA ILE A 190 -3.25 -5.64 -26.74
C ILE A 190 -3.33 -4.52 -25.71
N LEU A 191 -4.49 -4.34 -25.06
CA LEU A 191 -4.65 -3.34 -24.00
C LEU A 191 -3.89 -3.79 -22.76
N LEU A 192 -3.88 -5.09 -22.45
CA LEU A 192 -3.07 -5.65 -21.38
C LEU A 192 -1.57 -5.50 -21.67
N THR A 193 -1.12 -5.85 -22.88
CA THR A 193 0.28 -5.66 -23.32
C THR A 193 0.71 -4.21 -23.19
N PHE A 194 -0.16 -3.27 -23.60
CA PHE A 194 0.08 -1.84 -23.43
C PHE A 194 0.20 -1.44 -21.97
N LEU A 195 -0.73 -1.88 -21.11
CA LEU A 195 -0.72 -1.57 -19.68
C LEU A 195 0.54 -2.08 -18.99
N LEU A 196 0.96 -3.32 -19.30
CA LEU A 196 2.20 -3.90 -18.78
C LEU A 196 3.43 -3.09 -19.22
N ALA A 197 3.47 -2.71 -20.49
CA ALA A 197 4.56 -1.93 -21.04
C ALA A 197 4.64 -0.51 -20.44
N VAL A 198 3.51 0.16 -20.24
CA VAL A 198 3.43 1.46 -19.54
C VAL A 198 3.86 1.33 -18.08
N ASN A 199 3.45 0.26 -17.39
CA ASN A 199 3.86 0.03 -16.00
C ASN A 199 5.36 -0.27 -15.87
N ALA A 200 5.93 -1.04 -16.80
CA ALA A 200 7.37 -1.27 -16.88
C ALA A 200 8.15 0.03 -17.12
N TYR A 201 7.73 0.83 -18.10
CA TYR A 201 8.29 2.16 -18.37
C TYR A 201 8.25 3.06 -17.11
N ARG A 202 7.10 3.13 -16.43
CA ARG A 202 6.95 3.94 -15.21
C ARG A 202 7.87 3.48 -14.08
N LYS A 203 8.12 2.18 -13.97
CA LYS A 203 9.05 1.63 -12.97
C LYS A 203 10.48 2.05 -13.29
N GLU A 204 10.92 1.81 -14.52
CA GLU A 204 12.27 2.15 -14.98
C GLU A 204 12.55 3.66 -14.91
N PHE A 205 11.58 4.48 -15.32
CA PHE A 205 11.67 5.93 -15.21
C PHE A 205 11.87 6.41 -13.76
N ARG A 206 11.16 5.81 -12.79
CA ARG A 206 11.34 6.15 -11.37
C ARG A 206 12.73 5.78 -10.85
N GLU A 207 13.26 4.63 -11.25
CA GLU A 207 14.59 4.18 -10.86
C GLU A 207 15.68 5.13 -11.43
N LEU A 208 15.49 5.62 -12.65
CA LEU A 208 16.39 6.60 -13.27
C LEU A 208 16.36 7.97 -12.59
N MET A 209 15.20 8.44 -12.13
CA MET A 209 15.09 9.73 -11.43
C MET A 209 15.74 9.75 -10.04
N VAL A 210 16.08 8.58 -9.48
CA VAL A 210 16.78 8.44 -8.19
C VAL A 210 18.31 8.29 -8.40
N ALA A 211 18.75 8.01 -9.63
CA ALA A 211 20.17 7.87 -9.96
C ALA A 211 20.83 9.24 -10.26
N ASP A 212 22.08 9.41 -9.81
CA ASP A 212 22.85 10.65 -9.96
C ASP A 212 23.10 10.96 -11.46
N HIS A 213 23.15 12.25 -11.82
CA HIS A 213 23.19 12.70 -13.22
C HIS A 213 24.52 12.33 -13.92
N ASP A 214 24.47 11.34 -14.82
CA ASP A 214 25.55 10.95 -15.73
C ASP A 214 25.03 10.93 -17.19
N GLU A 215 25.89 11.14 -18.19
CA GLU A 215 25.55 11.17 -19.63
C GLU A 215 24.87 9.87 -20.12
N SER A 216 25.10 8.75 -19.43
CA SER A 216 24.41 7.46 -19.63
C SER A 216 22.89 7.53 -19.38
N LEU A 217 22.43 8.50 -18.58
CA LEU A 217 21.02 8.66 -18.19
C LEU A 217 20.19 9.26 -19.33
N GLU A 218 20.74 10.20 -20.10
CA GLU A 218 20.04 10.85 -21.22
C GLU A 218 19.78 9.87 -22.37
N GLU A 219 20.75 9.02 -22.71
CA GLU A 219 20.58 8.02 -23.78
C GLU A 219 19.58 6.92 -23.37
N ARG A 220 19.58 6.51 -22.09
CA ARG A 220 18.54 5.60 -21.55
C ARG A 220 17.16 6.24 -21.56
N HIS A 221 17.05 7.51 -21.20
CA HIS A 221 15.79 8.26 -21.27
C HIS A 221 15.29 8.38 -22.72
N ARG A 222 16.18 8.64 -23.68
CA ARG A 222 15.85 8.70 -25.11
C ARG A 222 15.33 7.35 -25.64
N GLN A 223 15.96 6.25 -25.25
CA GLN A 223 15.54 4.90 -25.62
C GLN A 223 14.15 4.57 -25.04
N LEU A 224 13.94 4.88 -23.76
CA LEU A 224 12.66 4.70 -23.07
C LEU A 224 11.50 5.47 -23.74
N LEU A 225 11.74 6.72 -24.17
CA LEU A 225 10.75 7.51 -24.90
C LEU A 225 10.43 6.90 -26.27
N LEU A 226 11.41 6.32 -26.95
CA LEU A 226 11.23 5.63 -28.24
C LEU A 226 10.35 4.39 -28.08
N ASP A 227 10.61 3.60 -27.04
CA ASP A 227 9.84 2.40 -26.72
C ASP A 227 8.39 2.78 -26.37
N ALA A 228 8.20 3.77 -25.50
CA ALA A 228 6.88 4.29 -25.15
C ALA A 228 6.10 4.81 -26.38
N THR A 229 6.76 5.50 -27.31
CA THR A 229 6.16 6.00 -28.55
C THR A 229 5.75 4.86 -29.49
N THR A 230 6.57 3.82 -29.57
CA THR A 230 6.29 2.61 -30.37
C THR A 230 5.10 1.83 -29.80
N ILE A 231 5.07 1.67 -28.47
CA ILE A 231 3.98 1.03 -27.74
C ILE A 231 2.66 1.77 -27.96
N CYS A 232 2.65 3.11 -27.83
CA CYS A 232 1.48 3.93 -28.10
C CYS A 232 1.01 3.80 -29.57
N SER A 233 1.93 3.87 -30.53
CA SER A 233 1.61 3.80 -31.97
C SER A 233 0.92 2.49 -32.35
N ASN A 234 1.38 1.35 -31.79
CA ASN A 234 0.78 0.04 -32.04
C ASN A 234 -0.66 -0.08 -31.48
N VAL A 235 -0.95 0.53 -30.33
CA VAL A 235 -2.30 0.55 -29.74
C VAL A 235 -3.24 1.46 -30.51
N PHE A 236 -2.77 2.63 -30.95
CA PHE A 236 -3.57 3.50 -31.82
C PHE A 236 -3.90 2.81 -33.14
N LEU A 237 -2.92 2.14 -33.76
CA LEU A 237 -3.14 1.36 -34.98
C LEU A 237 -4.20 0.25 -34.75
N PHE A 238 -4.12 -0.45 -33.62
CA PHE A 238 -5.08 -1.48 -33.27
C PHE A 238 -6.49 -0.94 -33.01
N LEU A 239 -6.63 0.14 -32.24
CA LEU A 239 -7.92 0.79 -31.99
C LEU A 239 -8.54 1.30 -33.29
N ASP A 240 -7.73 1.82 -34.21
CA ASP A 240 -8.19 2.25 -35.52
C ASP A 240 -8.56 1.08 -36.42
N ILE A 241 -7.82 -0.04 -36.39
CA ILE A 241 -8.21 -1.29 -37.07
C ILE A 241 -9.51 -1.85 -36.50
N CYS A 242 -9.69 -1.88 -35.17
CA CYS A 242 -10.94 -2.32 -34.53
C CYS A 242 -12.11 -1.39 -34.86
N ARG A 243 -11.91 -0.07 -34.92
CA ARG A 243 -12.92 0.90 -35.38
C ARG A 243 -13.27 0.70 -36.85
N LEU A 244 -12.27 0.44 -37.69
CA LEU A 244 -12.45 0.15 -39.12
C LEU A 244 -13.23 -1.16 -39.31
N LEU A 245 -12.86 -2.22 -38.59
CA LEU A 245 -13.55 -3.51 -38.59
C LEU A 245 -14.97 -3.40 -38.04
N ARG A 246 -15.22 -2.61 -36.99
CA ARG A 246 -16.60 -2.32 -36.52
C ARG A 246 -17.42 -1.59 -37.57
N ARG A 247 -16.83 -0.62 -38.28
CA ARG A 247 -17.50 0.09 -39.38
C ARG A 247 -17.79 -0.82 -40.57
N ILE A 248 -16.88 -1.73 -40.90
CA ILE A 248 -17.05 -2.72 -41.98
C ILE A 248 -18.10 -3.77 -41.59
N LEU A 249 -18.08 -4.28 -40.36
CA LEU A 249 -19.09 -5.22 -39.85
C LEU A 249 -20.48 -4.58 -39.75
N TRP A 250 -20.56 -3.30 -39.34
CA TRP A 250 -21.81 -2.54 -39.31
C TRP A 250 -22.36 -2.26 -40.72
N ALA A 251 -21.48 -1.98 -41.70
CA ALA A 251 -21.87 -1.83 -43.10
C ALA A 251 -22.32 -3.15 -43.75
N SER A 252 -21.70 -4.28 -43.40
CA SER A 252 -22.11 -5.60 -43.91
C SER A 252 -23.46 -6.08 -43.34
N ASN A 253 -23.84 -5.64 -42.13
CA ASN A 253 -25.14 -5.98 -41.53
C ASN A 253 -26.30 -5.14 -42.09
N TRP A 254 -26.02 -4.09 -42.86
CA TRP A 254 -27.05 -3.24 -43.50
C TRP A 254 -27.52 -3.80 -44.86
N ASN A 255 -26.71 -4.63 -45.53
CA ASN A 255 -27.04 -5.15 -46.87
C ASN A 255 -27.98 -6.37 -46.88
N SER A 256 -28.39 -6.89 -45.73
CA SER A 256 -29.24 -8.10 -45.65
C SER A 256 -30.72 -7.82 -45.38
N THR A 257 -31.17 -6.55 -45.35
CA THR A 257 -32.57 -6.20 -44.99
C THR A 257 -33.33 -5.35 -46.01
N GLU A 258 -32.83 -5.23 -47.25
CA GLU A 258 -33.58 -4.60 -48.36
C GLU A 258 -33.64 -5.52 -49.58
N MET A 259 -34.30 -6.67 -49.44
CA MET A 259 -34.68 -7.48 -50.62
C MET A 259 -36.05 -8.14 -50.50
N PHE A 260 -36.99 -7.59 -49.71
CA PHE A 260 -38.40 -7.93 -49.85
C PHE A 260 -39.26 -6.75 -49.40
N SER A 261 -39.81 -6.01 -50.36
CA SER A 261 -41.20 -5.49 -50.36
C SER A 261 -41.38 -4.54 -51.56
N THR A 262 -42.09 -5.03 -52.57
CA THR A 262 -42.69 -4.23 -53.62
C THR A 262 -43.64 -3.16 -53.05
N PRO A 263 -43.71 -1.94 -53.62
CA PRO A 263 -44.68 -0.93 -53.17
C PRO A 263 -46.08 -1.20 -53.77
N PRO A 264 -47.18 -0.89 -53.05
CA PRO A 264 -48.52 -0.92 -53.62
C PRO A 264 -48.81 0.37 -54.41
N ALA A 265 -49.67 0.21 -55.42
CA ALA A 265 -50.07 1.17 -56.42
C ALA A 265 -50.63 2.51 -55.87
N GLN A 266 -50.17 3.62 -56.44
CA GLN A 266 -50.82 4.93 -56.33
C GLN A 266 -52.08 4.97 -57.21
N LYS A 267 -53.24 5.24 -56.60
CA LYS A 267 -54.42 5.75 -57.29
C LYS A 267 -54.16 7.20 -57.69
N THR A 268 -54.10 7.47 -58.99
CA THR A 268 -54.24 8.81 -59.55
C THR A 268 -55.70 9.03 -59.95
N ASN A 269 -56.33 10.03 -59.35
CA ASN A 269 -57.57 10.62 -59.84
C ASN A 269 -57.23 11.54 -61.03
N HIS A 270 -57.87 11.31 -62.17
CA HIS A 270 -58.18 12.36 -63.14
C HIS A 270 -59.57 12.11 -63.73
N ASN A 271 -60.42 13.13 -63.56
CA ASN A 271 -61.74 13.41 -64.15
C ASN A 271 -62.88 12.41 -63.91
#